data_AF-A0A9X1NM66-F1
#
_entry.id   AF-A0A9X1NM66-F1
#
_cell.length_a   1.000
_cell.length_b   1.000
_cell.length_c   1.000
_cell.angle_alpha   90.00
_cell.angle_beta   90.00
_cell.angle_gamma   90.00
#
_symmetry.space_group_name_H-M   'P 1'
#
loop_
_entity.id
_entity.type
_entity.pdbx_description
1 polymer ?
#
loop_
_entity_poly.entity_id
_entity_poly.type
_entity_poly.pdbx_seq_one_letter_code
_entity_poly.pdbx_strand_id
1 'polypeptide(L)'
;MQQNSSTAYGSVSRFFHWATALVIGLNIAMGFIANRSSMDAVDAKVLYFSIHKTLGVLAFALALARICWTLVQRHPAPVHPERRLETFAAATVHWMLYGSMLLVPLTGWIEHAATTGYAPILWPFGQDLPLVPKSEELAQRLAATHQLFAWTLCLAIALHVAGALKHALIDRDGVLQRMTRGTNAGKATETGRAGWTPAATFALAAVGFAGVAFASQIGLRAAPAPATSRQAAASEWQVIQGTLGFKVNQMGTPVAGTFSDWTASIAFDEATGTGHVEAVINPASVTLGSVSDQVKGPGFLDAAQHPQARFTATIQPEGKNFLAAGTLNLRGIEIPIRLPFTMTIKDGVADMSGQTVLDRRDFKIGETYADEKTVGFSVEVDIALQAKR
;
A
#
# COMPACT_ATOMS: atom_id res chain seq x y z
N MET A 1 31.68 -14.92 26.48
CA MET A 1 32.37 -13.79 25.81
C MET A 1 31.34 -12.92 25.12
N GLN A 2 31.30 -11.62 25.42
CA GLN A 2 30.30 -10.69 24.86
C GLN A 2 30.63 -10.28 23.42
N GLN A 3 31.92 -10.10 23.12
CA GLN A 3 32.46 -9.69 21.82
C GLN A 3 32.86 -10.90 20.96
N ASN A 4 33.05 -10.67 19.66
CA ASN A 4 33.52 -11.69 18.72
C ASN A 4 35.02 -11.98 18.91
N SER A 5 35.42 -13.22 18.62
CA SER A 5 36.82 -13.61 18.45
C SER A 5 37.15 -13.79 16.95
N SER A 6 38.36 -14.22 16.61
CA SER A 6 38.71 -14.59 15.23
C SER A 6 38.01 -15.85 14.73
N THR A 7 37.42 -16.65 15.63
CA THR A 7 36.86 -17.98 15.32
C THR A 7 35.47 -18.24 15.90
N ALA A 8 34.90 -17.31 16.67
CA ALA A 8 33.57 -17.43 17.29
C ALA A 8 32.82 -16.10 17.36
N TYR A 9 31.49 -16.18 17.39
CA TYR A 9 30.62 -15.03 17.63
C TYR A 9 30.34 -14.84 19.13
N GLY A 10 30.45 -13.59 19.58
CA GLY A 10 30.10 -13.19 20.94
C GLY A 10 28.60 -13.30 21.22
N SER A 11 28.21 -13.29 22.50
CA SER A 11 26.79 -13.41 22.88
C SER A 11 25.93 -12.27 22.33
N VAL A 12 26.46 -11.04 22.20
CA VAL A 12 25.71 -9.89 21.69
C VAL A 12 25.41 -10.05 20.19
N SER A 13 26.40 -10.46 19.40
CA SER A 13 26.21 -10.75 17.97
C SER A 13 25.18 -11.85 17.73
N ARG A 14 25.21 -12.90 18.57
CA ARG A 14 24.23 -13.99 18.54
C ARG A 14 22.83 -13.51 18.93
N PHE A 15 22.71 -12.70 19.97
CA PHE A 15 21.43 -12.10 20.37
C PHE A 15 20.83 -11.30 19.20
N PHE A 16 21.58 -10.37 18.61
CA PHE A 16 21.09 -9.60 17.47
C PHE A 16 20.70 -10.49 16.29
N HIS A 17 21.49 -11.52 15.98
CA HIS A 17 21.15 -12.47 14.92
C HIS A 17 19.80 -13.15 15.16
N TRP A 18 19.62 -13.80 16.32
CA TRP A 18 18.42 -14.58 16.61
C TRP A 18 17.19 -13.72 16.89
N ALA A 19 17.35 -12.56 17.53
CA ALA A 19 16.27 -11.60 17.70
C ALA A 19 15.78 -11.08 16.34
N THR A 20 16.71 -10.70 15.45
CA THR A 20 16.36 -10.26 14.09
C THR A 20 15.66 -11.38 13.31
N ALA A 21 16.19 -12.61 13.38
CA ALA A 21 15.59 -13.77 12.70
C ALA A 21 14.17 -14.07 13.19
N LEU A 22 13.93 -14.00 14.50
CA LEU A 22 12.60 -14.20 15.09
C LEU A 22 11.61 -13.13 14.60
N VAL A 23 11.98 -11.85 14.72
CA VAL A 23 11.10 -10.74 14.33
C VAL A 23 10.80 -10.78 12.83
N ILE A 24 11.81 -11.05 11.98
CA ILE A 24 11.59 -11.20 10.53
C ILE A 24 10.67 -12.39 10.23
N GLY A 25 10.87 -13.53 10.87
CA GLY A 25 10.02 -14.72 10.68
C GLY A 25 8.56 -14.45 11.04
N LEU A 26 8.31 -13.82 12.20
CA LEU A 26 6.97 -13.39 12.61
C LEU A 26 6.40 -12.37 11.63
N ASN A 27 7.21 -11.42 11.17
CA ASN A 27 6.75 -10.37 10.26
C ASN A 27 6.35 -10.92 8.89
N ILE A 28 7.11 -11.88 8.34
CA ILE A 28 6.77 -12.58 7.09
C ILE A 28 5.45 -13.33 7.26
N ALA A 29 5.28 -14.08 8.35
CA ALA A 29 4.03 -14.79 8.64
C ALA A 29 2.84 -13.82 8.69
N MET A 30 2.99 -12.70 9.40
CA MET A 30 1.96 -11.65 9.47
C MET A 30 1.65 -11.02 8.11
N GLY A 31 2.66 -10.81 7.26
CA GLY A 31 2.45 -10.30 5.90
C GLY A 31 1.60 -11.25 5.04
N PHE A 32 1.87 -12.56 5.12
CA PHE A 32 1.05 -13.57 4.45
C PHE A 32 -0.37 -13.65 5.00
N ILE A 33 -0.53 -13.61 6.32
CA ILE A 33 -1.85 -13.65 6.98
C ILE A 33 -2.65 -12.42 6.55
N ALA A 34 -2.10 -11.21 6.72
CA ALA A 34 -2.77 -9.96 6.39
C ALA A 34 -3.20 -9.89 4.92
N ASN A 35 -2.34 -10.33 4.00
CA ASN A 35 -2.64 -10.31 2.57
C ASN A 35 -3.77 -11.30 2.19
N ARG A 36 -3.84 -12.46 2.86
CA ARG A 36 -4.84 -13.51 2.60
C ARG A 36 -6.16 -13.33 3.35
N SER A 37 -6.20 -12.47 4.39
CA SER A 37 -7.43 -12.25 5.15
C SER A 37 -8.55 -11.67 4.27
N SER A 38 -9.77 -12.21 4.47
CA SER A 38 -10.96 -11.75 3.77
C SER A 38 -11.25 -10.28 4.07
N MET A 39 -11.90 -9.61 3.11
CA MET A 39 -12.49 -8.30 3.32
C MET A 39 -13.78 -8.35 4.17
N ASP A 40 -14.31 -9.53 4.46
CA ASP A 40 -15.50 -9.67 5.31
C ASP A 40 -15.20 -9.41 6.80
N ALA A 41 -13.92 -9.48 7.18
CA ALA A 41 -13.42 -9.26 8.55
C ALA A 41 -12.38 -8.14 8.56
N VAL A 42 -12.78 -6.93 8.12
CA VAL A 42 -11.81 -5.86 7.88
C VAL A 42 -11.04 -5.45 9.13
N ASP A 43 -11.67 -5.41 10.29
CA ASP A 43 -10.98 -5.04 11.54
C ASP A 43 -9.79 -5.98 11.84
N ALA A 44 -9.96 -7.28 11.61
CA ALA A 44 -8.89 -8.26 11.75
C ALA A 44 -7.79 -8.01 10.70
N LYS A 45 -8.17 -7.75 9.46
CA LYS A 45 -7.21 -7.44 8.38
C LYS A 45 -6.39 -6.19 8.69
N VAL A 46 -7.04 -5.12 9.15
CA VAL A 46 -6.40 -3.88 9.61
C VAL A 46 -5.44 -4.19 10.75
N LEU A 47 -5.88 -4.92 11.77
CA LEU A 47 -5.02 -5.31 12.89
C LEU A 47 -3.78 -6.09 12.43
N TYR A 48 -3.94 -7.06 11.52
CA TYR A 48 -2.82 -7.83 11.01
C TYR A 48 -1.82 -6.98 10.22
N PHE A 49 -2.30 -6.04 9.41
CA PHE A 49 -1.41 -5.07 8.75
C PHE A 49 -0.73 -4.12 9.73
N SER A 50 -1.44 -3.68 10.79
CA SER A 50 -0.86 -2.85 11.84
C SER A 50 0.26 -3.59 12.59
N ILE A 51 0.04 -4.86 12.92
CA ILE A 51 1.06 -5.73 13.54
C ILE A 51 2.25 -5.92 12.58
N HIS A 52 1.99 -6.23 11.30
CA HIS A 52 3.03 -6.40 10.28
C HIS A 52 3.89 -5.13 10.14
N LYS A 53 3.28 -3.96 10.02
CA LYS A 53 4.01 -2.68 9.92
C LYS A 53 4.85 -2.42 11.17
N THR A 54 4.28 -2.65 12.35
CA THR A 54 4.96 -2.46 13.64
C THR A 54 6.16 -3.39 13.80
N LEU A 55 5.99 -4.68 13.47
CA LEU A 55 7.09 -5.65 13.45
C LEU A 55 8.14 -5.31 12.39
N GLY A 56 7.74 -4.76 11.24
CA GLY A 56 8.63 -4.27 10.19
C GLY A 56 9.54 -3.13 10.68
N VAL A 57 8.98 -2.14 11.37
CA VAL A 57 9.78 -1.05 11.98
C VAL A 57 10.71 -1.58 13.06
N LEU A 58 10.25 -2.51 13.90
CA LEU A 58 11.11 -3.17 14.89
C LEU A 58 12.25 -3.95 14.24
N ALA A 59 11.97 -4.69 13.17
CA ALA A 59 12.98 -5.43 12.40
C ALA A 59 14.03 -4.46 11.81
N PHE A 60 13.59 -3.31 11.30
CA PHE A 60 14.48 -2.28 10.77
C PHE A 60 15.42 -1.72 11.85
N ALA A 61 14.88 -1.37 13.02
CA ALA A 61 15.68 -0.88 14.15
C ALA A 61 16.69 -1.94 14.63
N LEU A 62 16.27 -3.21 14.74
CA LEU A 62 17.17 -4.31 15.08
C LEU A 62 18.26 -4.53 14.01
N ALA A 63 17.92 -4.43 12.73
CA ALA A 63 18.87 -4.55 11.63
C ALA A 63 19.91 -3.43 11.66
N LEU A 64 19.50 -2.17 11.87
CA LEU A 64 20.41 -1.03 12.04
C LEU A 64 21.33 -1.23 13.24
N ALA A 65 20.78 -1.58 14.40
CA ALA A 65 21.57 -1.85 15.61
C ALA A 65 22.58 -2.99 15.38
N ARG A 66 22.15 -4.05 14.70
CA ARG A 66 23.01 -5.18 14.32
C ARG A 66 24.13 -4.75 13.38
N ILE A 67 23.85 -3.91 12.37
CA ILE A 67 24.86 -3.40 11.43
C ILE A 67 25.87 -2.51 12.17
N CYS A 68 25.40 -1.54 12.96
CA CYS A 68 26.27 -0.69 13.78
C CYS A 68 27.17 -1.52 14.71
N TRP A 69 26.61 -2.53 15.38
CA TRP A 69 27.39 -3.47 16.19
C TRP A 69 28.41 -4.23 15.36
N THR A 70 28.02 -4.72 14.19
CA THR A 70 28.89 -5.51 13.31
C THR A 70 30.09 -4.69 12.82
N LEU A 71 29.90 -3.40 12.51
CA LEU A 71 30.96 -2.50 12.04
C LEU A 71 32.09 -2.29 13.06
N VAL A 72 31.81 -2.42 14.35
CA VAL A 72 32.82 -2.27 15.43
C VAL A 72 33.37 -3.61 15.93
N GLN A 73 32.81 -4.73 15.49
CA GLN A 73 33.23 -6.05 15.91
C GLN A 73 34.24 -6.68 14.96
N ARG A 74 35.10 -7.55 15.51
CA ARG A 74 35.89 -8.46 14.67
C ARG A 74 34.96 -9.45 13.98
N HIS A 75 35.15 -9.64 12.68
CA HIS A 75 34.46 -10.68 11.93
C HIS A 75 35.24 -11.99 12.05
N PRO A 76 34.67 -13.05 12.65
CA PRO A 76 35.36 -14.32 12.72
C PRO A 76 35.54 -14.91 11.32
N ALA A 77 36.74 -15.42 11.03
CA ALA A 77 37.17 -15.86 9.71
C ALA A 77 36.26 -16.97 9.15
N PRO A 78 36.13 -17.12 7.82
CA PRO A 78 35.49 -18.29 7.22
C PRO A 78 36.11 -19.59 7.74
N VAL A 79 35.30 -20.62 7.97
CA VAL A 79 35.80 -21.92 8.43
C VAL A 79 36.64 -22.61 7.35
N HIS A 80 36.23 -22.45 6.08
CA HIS A 80 36.84 -23.05 4.89
C HIS A 80 37.22 -21.98 3.84
N PRO A 81 38.20 -21.09 4.11
CA PRO A 81 38.59 -20.02 3.18
C PRO A 81 39.11 -20.54 1.83
N GLU A 82 39.60 -21.79 1.79
CA GLU A 82 40.02 -22.49 0.58
C GLU A 82 38.87 -22.80 -0.37
N ARG A 83 37.63 -22.93 0.13
CA ARG A 83 36.43 -23.20 -0.67
C ARG A 83 35.88 -21.88 -1.23
N ARG A 84 36.58 -21.34 -2.23
CA ARG A 84 36.33 -19.98 -2.78
C ARG A 84 34.89 -19.76 -3.26
N LEU A 85 34.30 -20.74 -3.96
CA LEU A 85 32.92 -20.63 -4.46
C LEU A 85 31.89 -20.60 -3.33
N GLU A 86 32.07 -21.46 -2.31
CA GLU A 86 31.21 -21.50 -1.13
C GLU A 86 31.33 -20.21 -0.32
N THR A 87 32.55 -19.72 -0.13
CA THR A 87 32.81 -18.43 0.55
C THR A 87 32.20 -17.26 -0.22
N PHE A 88 32.29 -17.25 -1.54
CA PHE A 88 31.67 -16.23 -2.39
C PHE A 88 30.14 -16.28 -2.34
N ALA A 89 29.55 -17.48 -2.41
CA ALA A 89 28.10 -17.67 -2.29
C ALA A 89 27.60 -17.21 -0.91
N ALA A 90 28.28 -17.60 0.17
CA ALA A 90 27.96 -17.16 1.53
C ALA A 90 28.05 -15.63 1.66
N ALA A 91 29.09 -15.00 1.12
CA ALA A 91 29.22 -13.55 1.12
C ALA A 91 28.07 -12.87 0.35
N THR A 92 27.72 -13.39 -0.82
CA THR A 92 26.62 -12.86 -1.65
C THR A 92 25.28 -12.95 -0.92
N VAL A 93 24.96 -14.10 -0.34
CA VAL A 93 23.72 -14.30 0.44
C VAL A 93 23.68 -13.37 1.65
N HIS A 94 24.80 -13.20 2.39
CA HIS A 94 24.83 -12.26 3.50
C HIS A 94 24.60 -10.81 3.04
N TRP A 95 25.17 -10.38 1.91
CA TRP A 95 24.91 -9.05 1.36
C TRP A 95 23.46 -8.87 0.92
N MET A 96 22.86 -9.87 0.28
CA MET A 96 21.43 -9.87 -0.04
C MET A 96 20.59 -9.73 1.23
N LEU A 97 20.90 -10.48 2.29
CA LEU A 97 20.22 -10.35 3.57
C LEU A 97 20.37 -8.94 4.16
N TYR A 98 21.59 -8.40 4.24
CA TYR A 98 21.82 -7.06 4.79
C TYR A 98 21.08 -5.97 4.00
N GLY A 99 21.13 -6.03 2.67
CA GLY A 99 20.40 -5.11 1.80
C GLY A 99 18.89 -5.22 2.01
N SER A 100 18.33 -6.43 1.90
CA SER A 100 16.89 -6.65 2.04
C SER A 100 16.36 -6.34 3.44
N MET A 101 17.11 -6.64 4.52
CA MET A 101 16.70 -6.31 5.88
C MET A 101 16.52 -4.80 6.10
N LEU A 102 17.20 -3.95 5.31
CA LEU A 102 17.02 -2.50 5.33
C LEU A 102 15.96 -2.05 4.33
N LEU A 103 16.07 -2.51 3.08
CA LEU A 103 15.25 -2.01 1.98
C LEU A 103 13.78 -2.43 2.07
N VAL A 104 13.47 -3.63 2.55
CA VAL A 104 12.08 -4.09 2.74
C VAL A 104 11.32 -3.16 3.69
N PRO A 105 11.71 -3.02 4.98
CA PRO A 105 10.95 -2.16 5.88
C PRO A 105 11.04 -0.68 5.52
N LEU A 106 12.16 -0.20 4.95
CA LEU A 106 12.27 1.19 4.51
C LEU A 106 11.26 1.53 3.41
N THR A 107 11.17 0.69 2.37
CA THR A 107 10.18 0.90 1.29
C THR A 107 8.75 0.80 1.79
N GLY A 108 8.45 -0.15 2.69
CA GLY A 108 7.10 -0.29 3.27
C GLY A 108 6.72 0.86 4.22
N TRP A 109 7.70 1.45 4.91
CA TRP A 109 7.47 2.60 5.78
C TRP A 109 7.25 3.88 4.96
N ILE A 110 8.02 4.10 3.89
CA ILE A 110 7.77 5.22 2.96
C ILE A 110 6.43 5.02 2.23
N GLU A 111 6.07 3.79 1.84
CA GLU A 111 4.74 3.47 1.29
C GLU A 111 3.62 3.87 2.26
N HIS A 112 3.74 3.48 3.54
CA HIS A 112 2.79 3.87 4.57
C HIS A 112 2.67 5.40 4.70
N ALA A 113 3.80 6.11 4.71
CA ALA A 113 3.82 7.57 4.79
C ALA A 113 3.22 8.23 3.52
N ALA A 114 3.36 7.62 2.34
CA ALA A 114 2.77 8.11 1.09
C ALA A 114 1.26 7.83 0.97
N THR A 115 0.74 6.91 1.79
CA THR A 115 -0.66 6.45 1.76
C THR A 115 -1.56 7.29 2.69
N THR A 116 -2.81 7.50 2.29
CA THR A 116 -3.86 8.15 3.11
C THR A 116 -4.77 7.09 3.74
N GLY A 117 -4.99 7.16 5.06
CA GLY A 117 -6.11 6.47 5.72
C GLY A 117 -6.05 4.95 5.81
N TYR A 118 -4.89 4.30 5.92
CA TYR A 118 -4.80 2.84 6.08
C TYR A 118 -4.29 2.39 7.47
N ALA A 119 -4.22 1.06 7.70
CA ALA A 119 -3.81 0.42 8.96
C ALA A 119 -2.60 1.10 9.63
N PRO A 120 -2.72 1.59 10.88
CA PRO A 120 -1.68 2.39 11.52
C PRO A 120 -0.51 1.54 12.01
N ILE A 121 0.67 2.14 12.11
CA ILE A 121 1.76 1.63 12.93
C ILE A 121 1.38 1.81 14.39
N LEU A 122 1.42 0.73 15.17
CA LEU A 122 1.00 0.69 16.57
C LEU A 122 2.11 1.23 17.48
N TRP A 123 2.25 2.55 17.49
CA TRP A 123 3.26 3.25 18.25
C TRP A 123 2.78 4.65 18.65
N PRO A 124 3.45 5.34 19.60
CA PRO A 124 3.01 6.66 20.04
C PRO A 124 3.49 7.80 19.12
N PHE A 125 4.19 7.49 18.03
CA PHE A 125 4.77 8.49 17.12
C PHE A 125 3.82 8.80 15.95
N GLY A 126 4.11 9.88 15.22
CA GLY A 126 3.40 10.23 13.99
C GLY A 126 3.45 9.11 12.94
N GLN A 127 2.42 9.04 12.09
CA GLN A 127 2.34 8.07 10.99
C GLN A 127 3.05 8.55 9.72
N ASP A 128 3.22 9.87 9.59
CA ASP A 128 3.86 10.50 8.44
C ASP A 128 5.37 10.60 8.61
N LEU A 129 6.07 10.65 7.47
CA LEU A 129 7.49 10.96 7.41
C LEU A 129 7.70 12.35 6.81
N PRO A 130 8.61 13.17 7.37
CA PRO A 130 8.98 14.43 6.75
C PRO A 130 9.42 14.20 5.30
N LEU A 131 9.02 15.12 4.41
CA LEU A 131 9.40 15.10 2.98
C LEU A 131 8.76 14.00 2.12
N VAL A 132 7.90 13.14 2.68
CA VAL A 132 7.15 12.14 1.89
C VAL A 132 5.77 12.70 1.55
N PRO A 133 5.49 13.04 0.27
CA PRO A 133 4.18 13.53 -0.12
C PRO A 133 3.14 12.40 -0.11
N LYS A 134 1.88 12.76 0.17
CA LYS A 134 0.75 11.87 -0.07
C LYS A 134 0.56 11.71 -1.58
N SER A 135 0.78 10.49 -2.09
CA SER A 135 0.72 10.20 -3.53
C SER A 135 0.41 8.72 -3.74
N GLU A 136 -0.70 8.44 -4.41
CA GLU A 136 -1.10 7.08 -4.76
C GLU A 136 -0.10 6.42 -5.71
N GLU A 137 0.41 7.16 -6.69
CA GLU A 137 1.42 6.66 -7.61
C GLU A 137 2.71 6.26 -6.87
N LEU A 138 3.16 7.09 -5.92
CA LEU A 138 4.34 6.77 -5.10
C LEU A 138 4.08 5.53 -4.23
N ALA A 139 2.93 5.46 -3.58
CA ALA A 139 2.55 4.31 -2.76
C ALA A 139 2.52 3.01 -3.57
N GLN A 140 1.91 3.02 -4.76
CA GLN A 140 1.87 1.85 -5.65
C GLN A 140 3.27 1.39 -6.09
N ARG A 141 4.15 2.33 -6.47
CA ARG A 141 5.54 2.01 -6.83
C ARG A 141 6.31 1.41 -5.65
N LEU A 142 6.13 1.96 -4.46
CA LEU A 142 6.78 1.46 -3.25
C LEU A 142 6.22 0.12 -2.79
N ALA A 143 4.92 -0.13 -2.94
CA ALA A 143 4.32 -1.43 -2.68
C ALA A 143 4.93 -2.53 -3.57
N ALA A 144 5.05 -2.26 -4.88
CA ALA A 144 5.71 -3.18 -5.81
C ALA A 144 7.19 -3.41 -5.45
N THR A 145 7.91 -2.33 -5.09
CA THR A 145 9.31 -2.40 -4.67
C THR A 145 9.48 -3.17 -3.36
N HIS A 146 8.57 -2.99 -2.41
CA HIS A 146 8.53 -3.70 -1.14
C HIS A 146 8.36 -5.20 -1.36
N GLN A 147 7.40 -5.60 -2.21
CA GLN A 147 7.18 -7.02 -2.55
C GLN A 147 8.39 -7.64 -3.23
N LEU A 148 9.03 -6.94 -4.17
CA LEU A 148 10.25 -7.40 -4.81
C LEU A 148 11.36 -7.69 -3.78
N PHE A 149 11.62 -6.75 -2.89
CA PHE A 149 12.64 -6.94 -1.85
C PHE A 149 12.23 -8.00 -0.83
N ALA A 150 10.94 -8.16 -0.53
CA ALA A 150 10.44 -9.19 0.38
C ALA A 150 10.65 -10.60 -0.19
N TRP A 151 10.38 -10.81 -1.48
CA TRP A 151 10.68 -12.09 -2.13
C TRP A 151 12.19 -12.36 -2.21
N THR A 152 12.97 -11.33 -2.47
CA THR A 152 14.44 -11.43 -2.44
C THR A 152 14.93 -11.83 -1.04
N LEU A 153 14.36 -11.25 0.02
CA LEU A 153 14.64 -11.61 1.40
C LEU A 153 14.29 -13.07 1.68
N CYS A 154 13.11 -13.54 1.27
CA CYS A 154 12.68 -14.92 1.44
C CYS A 154 13.65 -15.91 0.75
N LEU A 155 14.06 -15.62 -0.48
CA LEU A 155 15.05 -16.44 -1.20
C LEU A 155 16.40 -16.45 -0.47
N ALA A 156 16.89 -15.28 -0.05
CA ALA A 156 18.15 -15.18 0.67
C ALA A 156 18.12 -15.92 2.02
N ILE A 157 17.00 -15.86 2.75
CA ILE A 157 16.79 -16.63 3.99
C ILE A 157 16.81 -18.13 3.68
N ALA A 158 16.11 -18.59 2.64
CA ALA A 158 16.07 -19.99 2.26
C ALA A 158 17.48 -20.51 1.94
N LEU A 159 18.26 -19.78 1.13
CA LEU A 159 19.64 -20.12 0.79
C LEU A 159 20.55 -20.10 2.02
N HIS A 160 20.37 -19.12 2.91
CA HIS A 160 21.14 -19.00 4.15
C HIS A 160 20.90 -20.20 5.08
N VAL A 161 19.64 -20.56 5.31
CA VAL A 161 19.25 -21.71 6.14
C VAL A 161 19.72 -23.01 5.50
N ALA A 162 19.58 -23.18 4.19
CA ALA A 162 20.08 -24.35 3.46
C ALA A 162 21.60 -24.50 3.62
N GLY A 163 22.36 -23.41 3.47
CA GLY A 163 23.81 -23.39 3.72
C GLY A 163 24.15 -23.78 5.15
N ALA A 164 23.47 -23.19 6.15
CA ALA A 164 23.69 -23.50 7.55
C ALA A 164 23.37 -24.97 7.89
N LEU A 165 22.31 -25.53 7.31
CA LEU A 165 21.95 -26.95 7.45
C LEU A 165 22.94 -27.87 6.75
N LYS A 166 23.41 -27.51 5.55
CA LYS A 166 24.47 -28.26 4.85
C LYS A 166 25.73 -28.34 5.70
N HIS A 167 26.18 -27.21 6.26
CA HIS A 167 27.31 -27.19 7.19
C HIS A 167 27.06 -27.99 8.47
N ALA A 168 25.84 -27.96 9.01
CA ALA A 168 25.53 -28.66 10.27
C ALA A 168 25.36 -30.18 10.09
N LEU A 169 24.75 -30.63 8.99
CA LEU A 169 24.33 -32.01 8.78
C LEU A 169 25.31 -32.81 7.91
N ILE A 170 25.90 -32.17 6.89
CA ILE A 170 26.80 -32.78 5.92
C ILE A 170 28.25 -32.52 6.29
N ASP A 171 28.70 -31.26 6.35
CA ASP A 171 30.11 -30.95 6.62
C ASP A 171 30.50 -31.16 8.10
N ARG A 172 29.55 -30.93 9.02
CA ARG A 172 29.72 -31.04 10.48
C ARG A 172 30.92 -30.23 11.00
N ASP A 173 31.11 -29.03 10.46
CA ASP A 173 32.34 -28.23 10.58
C ASP A 173 32.30 -27.14 11.67
N GLY A 174 31.19 -27.00 12.39
CA GLY A 174 31.05 -26.03 13.48
C GLY A 174 30.49 -24.66 13.08
N VAL A 175 30.18 -24.41 11.80
CA VAL A 175 29.65 -23.11 11.32
C VAL A 175 28.37 -22.70 12.06
N LEU A 176 27.40 -23.61 12.21
CA LEU A 176 26.16 -23.32 12.91
C LEU A 176 26.38 -23.17 14.43
N GLN A 177 27.28 -23.97 15.00
CA GLN A 177 27.61 -23.96 16.42
C GLN A 177 28.26 -22.63 16.85
N ARG A 178 28.99 -21.96 15.94
CA ARG A 178 29.49 -20.59 16.14
C ARG A 178 28.37 -19.57 16.38
N MET A 179 27.24 -19.69 15.68
CA MET A 179 26.12 -18.74 15.81
C MET A 179 25.09 -19.14 16.88
N THR A 180 24.94 -20.43 17.17
CA THR A 180 24.02 -20.91 18.22
C THR A 180 24.69 -20.85 19.60
N ARG A 181 25.83 -21.52 19.76
CA ARG A 181 26.50 -21.74 21.05
C ARG A 181 27.73 -20.86 21.27
N GLY A 182 28.26 -20.23 20.21
CA GLY A 182 29.47 -19.41 20.30
C GLY A 182 30.73 -20.26 20.44
N THR A 183 30.70 -21.49 19.94
CA THR A 183 31.87 -22.38 19.92
C THR A 183 32.88 -21.88 18.89
N ASN A 184 34.17 -22.06 19.16
CA ASN A 184 35.21 -21.75 18.19
C ASN A 184 35.18 -22.77 17.04
N ALA A 185 35.23 -22.29 15.79
CA ALA A 185 35.46 -23.14 14.62
C ALA A 185 36.21 -22.36 13.52
N GLY A 186 37.10 -23.07 12.81
CA GLY A 186 38.05 -22.49 11.86
C GLY A 186 39.41 -22.16 12.49
N LYS A 187 40.37 -21.76 11.65
CA LYS A 187 41.71 -21.35 12.10
C LYS A 187 41.79 -19.83 12.24
N ALA A 188 42.41 -19.35 13.32
CA ALA A 188 42.76 -17.94 13.45
C ALA A 188 43.79 -17.61 12.36
N THR A 189 43.37 -16.86 11.34
CA THR A 189 44.24 -16.35 10.30
C THR A 189 44.39 -14.85 10.49
N GLU A 190 45.62 -14.33 10.29
CA GLU A 190 45.81 -12.89 10.22
C GLU A 190 45.00 -12.32 9.07
N THR A 191 44.30 -11.25 9.36
CA THR A 191 43.23 -10.68 8.55
C THR A 191 43.74 -10.20 7.20
N GLY A 192 43.57 -11.00 6.16
CA GLY A 192 43.38 -10.45 4.82
C GLY A 192 41.99 -9.83 4.78
N ARG A 193 41.89 -8.50 4.63
CA ARG A 193 40.63 -7.84 4.27
C ARG A 193 40.11 -8.53 3.01
N ALA A 194 39.15 -9.45 3.14
CA ALA A 194 38.46 -10.00 1.98
C ALA A 194 37.95 -8.81 1.17
N GLY A 195 38.18 -8.77 -0.14
CA GLY A 195 37.67 -7.67 -0.96
C GLY A 195 36.14 -7.65 -0.88
N TRP A 196 35.56 -6.67 -0.19
CA TRP A 196 34.11 -6.55 0.03
C TRP A 196 33.33 -6.20 -1.25
N THR A 197 34.02 -5.83 -2.33
CA THR A 197 33.41 -5.23 -3.53
C THR A 197 32.75 -6.20 -4.51
N PRO A 198 33.22 -7.44 -4.78
CA PRO A 198 32.59 -8.31 -5.77
C PRO A 198 31.26 -8.89 -5.29
N ALA A 199 31.17 -9.31 -4.02
CA ALA A 199 29.95 -9.91 -3.49
C ALA A 199 28.79 -8.90 -3.38
N ALA A 200 29.10 -7.64 -3.03
CA ALA A 200 28.10 -6.57 -2.97
C ALA A 200 27.56 -6.21 -4.36
N THR A 201 28.43 -6.14 -5.38
CA THR A 201 28.00 -5.87 -6.77
C THR A 201 27.17 -7.02 -7.35
N PHE A 202 27.52 -8.27 -7.06
CA PHE A 202 26.70 -9.43 -7.47
C PHE A 202 25.36 -9.51 -6.73
N ALA A 203 25.31 -9.16 -5.45
CA ALA A 203 24.05 -9.08 -4.71
C ALA A 203 23.12 -8.01 -5.31
N LEU A 204 23.65 -6.84 -5.66
CA LEU A 204 22.91 -5.78 -6.35
C LEU A 204 22.41 -6.23 -7.73
N ALA A 205 23.24 -6.94 -8.50
CA ALA A 205 22.85 -7.50 -9.80
C ALA A 205 21.75 -8.57 -9.66
N ALA A 206 21.83 -9.45 -8.64
CA ALA A 206 20.81 -10.47 -8.36
C ALA A 206 19.46 -9.85 -7.97
N VAL A 207 19.49 -8.77 -7.17
CA VAL A 207 18.31 -7.95 -6.86
C VAL A 207 17.72 -7.32 -8.13
N GLY A 208 18.57 -6.77 -9.01
CA GLY A 208 18.15 -6.21 -10.29
C GLY A 208 17.50 -7.25 -11.23
N PHE A 209 18.07 -8.46 -11.32
CA PHE A 209 17.53 -9.55 -12.13
C PHE A 209 16.19 -10.07 -11.58
N ALA A 210 16.07 -10.20 -10.25
CA ALA A 210 14.79 -10.48 -9.61
C ALA A 210 13.74 -9.40 -9.92
N GLY A 211 14.16 -8.13 -10.00
CA GLY A 211 13.30 -7.01 -10.39
C GLY A 211 12.71 -7.14 -11.80
N VAL A 212 13.53 -7.54 -12.79
CA VAL A 212 13.07 -7.75 -14.18
C VAL A 212 12.10 -8.93 -14.27
N ALA A 213 12.40 -10.05 -13.59
CA ALA A 213 11.53 -11.21 -13.56
C ALA A 213 10.19 -10.91 -12.85
N PHE A 214 10.22 -10.17 -11.74
CA PHE A 214 9.03 -9.77 -10.99
C PHE A 214 8.16 -8.78 -11.78
N ALA A 215 8.76 -7.78 -12.43
CA ALA A 215 8.07 -6.83 -13.29
C ALA A 215 7.41 -7.51 -14.51
N SER A 216 7.96 -8.63 -14.99
CA SER A 216 7.35 -9.41 -16.07
C SER A 216 6.12 -10.23 -15.63
N GLN A 217 5.99 -10.53 -14.33
CA GLN A 217 4.84 -11.26 -13.77
C GLN A 217 3.71 -10.34 -13.30
N ILE A 218 4.03 -9.11 -12.89
CA ILE A 218 3.07 -8.09 -12.46
C ILE A 218 3.03 -7.02 -13.54
N GLY A 219 2.26 -7.25 -14.60
CA GLY A 219 2.08 -6.28 -15.69
C GLY A 219 1.84 -4.90 -15.11
N LEU A 220 2.80 -3.99 -15.30
CA LEU A 220 2.75 -2.61 -14.81
C LEU A 220 1.45 -1.98 -15.31
N ARG A 221 0.46 -1.87 -14.42
CA ARG A 221 -0.80 -1.16 -14.67
C ARG A 221 -0.43 0.28 -15.01
N ALA A 222 -0.81 0.72 -16.21
CA ALA A 222 -0.68 2.11 -16.62
C ALA A 222 -1.44 3.02 -15.63
N ALA A 223 -0.87 4.20 -15.36
CA ALA A 223 -1.50 5.21 -14.51
C ALA A 223 -2.91 5.58 -15.03
N PRO A 224 -3.89 5.84 -14.15
CA PRO A 224 -5.22 6.26 -14.57
C PRO A 224 -5.15 7.64 -15.24
N ALA A 225 -5.80 7.77 -16.40
CA ALA A 225 -5.93 9.02 -17.14
C ALA A 225 -6.83 10.02 -16.41
N PRO A 226 -6.67 11.34 -16.63
CA PRO A 226 -7.58 12.35 -16.11
C PRO A 226 -9.03 12.05 -16.50
N ALA A 227 -9.96 12.32 -15.58
CA ALA A 227 -11.39 12.10 -15.76
C ALA A 227 -11.93 12.99 -16.90
N THR A 228 -12.16 12.42 -18.07
CA THR A 228 -13.00 13.02 -19.11
C THR A 228 -14.42 12.47 -18.96
N SER A 229 -15.36 13.31 -18.57
CA SER A 229 -16.80 13.00 -18.64
C SER A 229 -17.15 12.63 -20.09
N ARG A 230 -17.71 11.44 -20.31
CA ARG A 230 -18.13 11.00 -21.64
C ARG A 230 -19.48 11.68 -21.97
N GLN A 231 -19.65 12.21 -23.17
CA GLN A 231 -20.89 12.88 -23.55
C GLN A 231 -22.07 11.89 -23.62
N ALA A 232 -23.21 12.26 -23.03
CA ALA A 232 -24.47 11.54 -23.19
C ALA A 232 -25.10 11.86 -24.56
N ALA A 233 -25.65 10.85 -25.24
CA ALA A 233 -26.09 10.94 -26.63
C ALA A 233 -27.35 11.82 -26.89
N ALA A 234 -28.03 12.30 -25.85
CA ALA A 234 -29.29 13.06 -25.97
C ALA A 234 -29.45 14.14 -24.87
N SER A 235 -28.39 14.89 -24.56
CA SER A 235 -28.43 15.97 -23.56
C SER A 235 -28.65 17.34 -24.19
N GLU A 236 -29.57 18.15 -23.68
CA GLU A 236 -29.73 19.57 -24.08
C GLU A 236 -28.53 20.40 -23.61
N TRP A 237 -28.01 20.08 -22.43
CA TRP A 237 -26.78 20.68 -21.91
C TRP A 237 -25.69 19.61 -21.85
N GLN A 238 -24.65 19.74 -22.67
CA GLN A 238 -23.54 18.79 -22.73
C GLN A 238 -22.45 19.17 -21.73
N VAL A 239 -22.13 18.25 -20.81
CA VAL A 239 -20.98 18.42 -19.90
C VAL A 239 -19.69 18.44 -20.73
N ILE A 240 -18.92 19.53 -20.61
CA ILE A 240 -17.61 19.69 -21.26
C ILE A 240 -16.51 19.23 -20.31
N GLN A 241 -16.62 19.56 -19.03
CA GLN A 241 -15.70 19.15 -17.98
C GLN A 241 -16.42 19.08 -16.64
N GLY A 242 -15.92 18.25 -15.75
CA GLY A 242 -16.43 18.20 -14.39
C GLY A 242 -15.70 17.21 -13.51
N THR A 243 -15.97 17.30 -12.22
CA THR A 243 -15.46 16.41 -11.19
C THR A 243 -16.61 15.86 -10.39
N LEU A 244 -16.62 14.55 -10.17
CA LEU A 244 -17.47 13.88 -9.20
C LEU A 244 -16.57 13.29 -8.12
N GLY A 245 -16.52 13.97 -6.97
CA GLY A 245 -15.69 13.62 -5.83
C GLY A 245 -16.51 13.21 -4.63
N PHE A 246 -15.87 12.54 -3.68
CA PHE A 246 -16.42 12.30 -2.36
C PHE A 246 -15.32 12.29 -1.30
N LYS A 247 -15.70 12.51 -0.04
CA LYS A 247 -14.82 12.40 1.12
C LYS A 247 -15.47 11.53 2.17
N VAL A 248 -14.68 10.65 2.77
CA VAL A 248 -15.09 9.80 3.90
C VAL A 248 -13.97 9.78 4.93
N ASN A 249 -14.32 9.81 6.21
CA ASN A 249 -13.32 9.67 7.26
C ASN A 249 -12.93 8.20 7.42
N GLN A 250 -11.64 7.89 7.44
CA GLN A 250 -11.12 6.56 7.73
C GLN A 250 -10.10 6.68 8.86
N MET A 251 -10.36 6.00 9.99
CA MET A 251 -9.50 6.07 11.18
C MET A 251 -9.23 7.52 11.65
N GLY A 252 -10.26 8.38 11.56
CA GLY A 252 -10.18 9.80 11.92
C GLY A 252 -9.49 10.70 10.88
N THR A 253 -9.04 10.16 9.74
CA THR A 253 -8.41 10.93 8.66
C THR A 253 -9.36 11.04 7.47
N PRO A 254 -9.60 12.24 6.91
CA PRO A 254 -10.41 12.37 5.70
C PRO A 254 -9.67 11.76 4.50
N VAL A 255 -10.36 10.89 3.76
CA VAL A 255 -9.89 10.27 2.52
C VAL A 255 -10.82 10.73 1.40
N ALA A 256 -10.24 11.35 0.36
CA ALA A 256 -10.97 11.85 -0.79
C ALA A 256 -10.85 10.87 -1.97
N GLY A 257 -11.99 10.59 -2.62
CA GLY A 257 -12.05 9.77 -3.81
C GLY A 257 -12.79 10.46 -4.94
N THR A 258 -12.66 9.93 -6.16
CA THR A 258 -13.27 10.49 -7.37
C THR A 258 -13.75 9.38 -8.29
N PHE A 259 -14.71 9.70 -9.15
CA PHE A 259 -15.15 8.84 -10.26
C PHE A 259 -14.70 9.46 -11.58
N SER A 260 -13.99 8.67 -12.39
CA SER A 260 -13.43 9.14 -13.66
C SER A 260 -14.31 8.87 -14.88
N ASP A 261 -15.28 7.96 -14.78
CA ASP A 261 -16.21 7.60 -15.85
C ASP A 261 -17.64 7.80 -15.38
N TRP A 262 -18.22 8.93 -15.78
CA TRP A 262 -19.61 9.28 -15.56
C TRP A 262 -20.12 10.17 -16.70
N THR A 263 -21.43 10.18 -16.86
CA THR A 263 -22.16 10.96 -17.87
C THR A 263 -23.35 11.64 -17.21
N ALA A 264 -23.80 12.76 -17.76
CA ALA A 264 -25.02 13.42 -17.34
C ALA A 264 -25.85 13.86 -18.55
N SER A 265 -27.14 13.52 -18.53
CA SER A 265 -28.16 14.05 -19.44
C SER A 265 -28.93 15.12 -18.68
N ILE A 266 -28.90 16.36 -19.17
CA ILE A 266 -29.41 17.55 -18.49
C ILE A 266 -30.35 18.28 -19.44
N ALA A 267 -31.59 18.48 -18.97
CA ALA A 267 -32.58 19.37 -19.57
C ALA A 267 -32.89 20.46 -18.55
N PHE A 268 -32.73 21.73 -18.93
CA PHE A 268 -32.88 22.85 -18.01
C PHE A 268 -33.48 24.07 -18.72
N ASP A 269 -34.62 24.54 -18.22
CA ASP A 269 -35.31 25.74 -18.68
C ASP A 269 -34.86 26.94 -17.85
N GLU A 270 -34.12 27.84 -18.50
CA GLU A 270 -33.59 29.06 -17.89
C GLU A 270 -34.69 30.05 -17.48
N ALA A 271 -35.86 30.03 -18.13
CA ALA A 271 -36.95 30.97 -17.85
C ALA A 271 -37.68 30.63 -16.55
N THR A 272 -37.86 29.34 -16.28
CA THR A 272 -38.54 28.84 -15.08
C THR A 272 -37.57 28.44 -13.97
N GLY A 273 -36.30 28.19 -14.31
CA GLY A 273 -35.30 27.64 -13.40
C GLY A 273 -35.55 26.17 -13.04
N THR A 274 -36.36 25.46 -13.84
CA THR A 274 -36.71 24.05 -13.63
C THR A 274 -36.04 23.14 -14.64
N GLY A 275 -35.84 21.88 -14.30
CA GLY A 275 -35.23 20.93 -15.22
C GLY A 275 -35.25 19.50 -14.73
N HIS A 276 -34.60 18.63 -15.49
CA HIS A 276 -34.38 17.23 -15.14
C HIS A 276 -32.93 16.86 -15.42
N VAL A 277 -32.38 16.01 -14.55
CA VAL A 277 -31.04 15.45 -14.72
C VAL A 277 -31.06 13.96 -14.50
N GLU A 278 -30.32 13.27 -15.36
CA GLU A 278 -29.96 11.86 -15.19
C GLU A 278 -28.44 11.73 -15.28
N ALA A 279 -27.80 11.39 -14.17
CA ALA A 279 -26.38 11.07 -14.12
C ALA A 279 -26.19 9.56 -14.04
N VAL A 280 -25.29 9.02 -14.88
CA VAL A 280 -24.88 7.62 -14.85
C VAL A 280 -23.40 7.56 -14.54
N ILE A 281 -23.05 6.86 -13.46
CA ILE A 281 -21.69 6.73 -12.94
C ILE A 281 -21.27 5.27 -13.09
N ASN A 282 -20.06 5.03 -13.59
CA ASN A 282 -19.43 3.71 -13.58
C ASN A 282 -18.67 3.51 -12.26
N PRO A 283 -19.14 2.67 -11.33
CA PRO A 283 -18.50 2.51 -10.03
C PRO A 283 -17.08 1.92 -10.12
N ALA A 284 -16.74 1.19 -11.19
CA ALA A 284 -15.40 0.64 -11.39
C ALA A 284 -14.34 1.72 -11.66
N SER A 285 -14.77 2.93 -12.02
CA SER A 285 -13.93 4.10 -12.28
C SER A 285 -13.48 4.84 -11.02
N VAL A 286 -13.89 4.36 -9.84
CA VAL A 286 -13.52 4.97 -8.57
C VAL A 286 -12.02 4.90 -8.32
N THR A 287 -11.48 6.00 -7.79
CA THR A 287 -10.14 6.07 -7.20
C THR A 287 -10.25 6.63 -5.78
N LEU A 288 -9.65 5.96 -4.79
CA LEU A 288 -9.62 6.33 -3.38
C LEU A 288 -8.25 5.93 -2.79
N GLY A 289 -7.14 6.41 -3.37
CA GLY A 289 -5.80 6.08 -2.90
C GLY A 289 -5.51 4.56 -2.93
N SER A 290 -4.76 4.05 -1.95
CA SER A 290 -4.35 2.64 -1.90
C SER A 290 -5.51 1.66 -1.72
N VAL A 291 -6.71 2.13 -1.36
CA VAL A 291 -7.89 1.30 -1.14
C VAL A 291 -8.84 1.28 -2.34
N SER A 292 -8.46 1.85 -3.49
CA SER A 292 -9.25 1.88 -4.72
C SER A 292 -9.81 0.49 -5.11
N ASP A 293 -9.00 -0.56 -5.07
CA ASP A 293 -9.46 -1.92 -5.41
C ASP A 293 -10.41 -2.50 -4.35
N GLN A 294 -10.25 -2.12 -3.07
CA GLN A 294 -11.14 -2.56 -1.99
C GLN A 294 -12.53 -1.95 -2.14
N VAL A 295 -12.62 -0.65 -2.48
CA VAL A 295 -13.89 0.06 -2.65
C VAL A 295 -14.70 -0.49 -3.84
N LYS A 296 -14.04 -1.06 -4.86
CA LYS A 296 -14.70 -1.70 -6.01
C LYS A 296 -15.31 -3.06 -5.66
N GLY A 297 -14.85 -3.69 -4.57
CA GLY A 297 -15.23 -5.04 -4.18
C GLY A 297 -16.65 -5.17 -3.61
N PRO A 298 -17.08 -6.41 -3.35
CA PRO A 298 -18.47 -6.74 -2.97
C PRO A 298 -18.91 -6.18 -1.61
N GLY A 299 -17.97 -5.91 -0.70
CA GLY A 299 -18.27 -5.27 0.59
C GLY A 299 -18.55 -3.77 0.48
N PHE A 300 -18.37 -3.17 -0.69
CA PHE A 300 -18.54 -1.74 -0.94
C PHE A 300 -19.41 -1.49 -2.17
N LEU A 301 -18.86 -0.96 -3.27
CA LEU A 301 -19.64 -0.60 -4.46
C LEU A 301 -20.08 -1.82 -5.27
N ASP A 302 -19.42 -2.96 -5.10
CA ASP A 302 -19.66 -4.21 -5.84
C ASP A 302 -19.74 -3.96 -7.35
N ALA A 303 -18.75 -3.24 -7.88
CA ALA A 303 -18.77 -2.68 -9.23
C ALA A 303 -18.86 -3.75 -10.33
N ALA A 304 -18.49 -5.00 -10.02
CA ALA A 304 -18.61 -6.13 -10.94
C ALA A 304 -20.07 -6.56 -11.15
N GLN A 305 -20.88 -6.57 -10.09
CA GLN A 305 -22.31 -6.92 -10.17
C GLN A 305 -23.20 -5.71 -10.45
N HIS A 306 -22.72 -4.52 -10.07
CA HIS A 306 -23.42 -3.24 -10.25
C HIS A 306 -22.55 -2.28 -11.08
N PRO A 307 -22.47 -2.48 -12.41
CA PRO A 307 -21.58 -1.69 -13.27
C PRO A 307 -22.05 -0.24 -13.47
N GLN A 308 -23.24 0.11 -13.00
CA GLN A 308 -23.81 1.46 -13.10
C GLN A 308 -24.48 1.87 -11.79
N ALA A 309 -24.19 3.10 -11.36
CA ALA A 309 -25.00 3.85 -10.42
C ALA A 309 -25.72 4.97 -11.17
N ARG A 310 -26.92 5.33 -10.73
CA ARG A 310 -27.80 6.26 -11.46
C ARG A 310 -28.45 7.24 -10.52
N PHE A 311 -28.29 8.53 -10.77
CA PHE A 311 -29.01 9.59 -10.07
C PHE A 311 -29.98 10.26 -11.04
N THR A 312 -31.29 10.22 -10.72
CA THR A 312 -32.34 10.86 -11.51
C THR A 312 -33.07 11.86 -10.64
N ALA A 313 -33.10 13.12 -11.04
CA ALA A 313 -33.65 14.20 -10.23
C ALA A 313 -34.39 15.26 -11.04
N THR A 314 -35.28 15.97 -10.34
CA THR A 314 -35.90 17.21 -10.83
C THR A 314 -35.16 18.39 -10.22
N ILE A 315 -34.83 19.37 -11.06
CA ILE A 315 -34.21 20.63 -10.70
C ILE A 315 -35.30 21.65 -10.46
N GLN A 316 -35.21 22.36 -9.34
CA GLN A 316 -36.11 23.46 -8.99
C GLN A 316 -35.35 24.61 -8.33
N PRO A 317 -35.86 25.85 -8.43
CA PRO A 317 -35.29 26.99 -7.71
C PRO A 317 -35.42 26.82 -6.19
N GLU A 318 -34.38 27.20 -5.45
CA GLU A 318 -34.34 27.24 -3.99
C GLU A 318 -33.68 28.56 -3.54
N GLY A 319 -34.47 29.63 -3.45
CA GLY A 319 -33.98 30.97 -3.13
C GLY A 319 -33.09 31.53 -4.25
N LYS A 320 -31.80 31.77 -3.96
CA LYS A 320 -30.79 32.18 -4.94
C LYS A 320 -30.04 30.99 -5.58
N ASN A 321 -30.33 29.79 -5.11
CA ASN A 321 -29.67 28.54 -5.50
C ASN A 321 -30.70 27.63 -6.20
N PHE A 322 -30.27 26.40 -6.48
CA PHE A 322 -31.11 25.36 -7.05
C PHE A 322 -31.03 24.10 -6.19
N LEU A 323 -32.05 23.26 -6.31
CA LEU A 323 -32.10 21.95 -5.70
C LEU A 323 -32.37 20.90 -6.76
N ALA A 324 -31.50 19.92 -6.87
CA ALA A 324 -31.79 18.66 -7.55
C ALA A 324 -32.30 17.64 -6.52
N ALA A 325 -33.61 17.40 -6.51
CA ALA A 325 -34.25 16.42 -5.64
C ALA A 325 -34.66 15.19 -6.46
N GLY A 326 -34.20 14.01 -6.05
CA GLY A 326 -34.34 12.81 -6.85
C GLY A 326 -33.96 11.53 -6.13
N THR A 327 -33.73 10.48 -6.89
CA THR A 327 -33.36 9.16 -6.39
C THR A 327 -31.99 8.77 -6.91
N LEU A 328 -31.12 8.30 -6.01
CA LEU A 328 -29.88 7.61 -6.37
C LEU A 328 -30.09 6.11 -6.23
N ASN A 329 -29.94 5.40 -7.34
CA ASN A 329 -29.72 3.97 -7.36
C ASN A 329 -28.21 3.70 -7.28
N LEU A 330 -27.78 3.10 -6.17
CA LEU A 330 -26.41 2.67 -5.97
C LEU A 330 -26.42 1.26 -5.41
N ARG A 331 -25.71 0.33 -6.07
CA ARG A 331 -25.69 -1.10 -5.73
C ARG A 331 -27.09 -1.73 -5.71
N GLY A 332 -27.98 -1.28 -6.61
CA GLY A 332 -29.36 -1.77 -6.69
C GLY A 332 -30.28 -1.29 -5.55
N ILE A 333 -29.81 -0.39 -4.69
CA ILE A 333 -30.61 0.22 -3.63
C ILE A 333 -30.93 1.66 -4.02
N GLU A 334 -32.20 2.03 -3.89
CA GLU A 334 -32.72 3.34 -4.27
C GLU A 334 -33.02 4.19 -3.05
N ILE A 335 -32.34 5.33 -2.94
CA ILE A 335 -32.50 6.26 -1.83
C ILE A 335 -32.81 7.67 -2.37
N PRO A 336 -33.82 8.36 -1.82
CA PRO A 336 -34.07 9.76 -2.14
C PRO A 336 -32.92 10.66 -1.64
N ILE A 337 -32.39 11.50 -2.52
CA ILE A 337 -31.29 12.43 -2.22
C ILE A 337 -31.68 13.84 -2.63
N ARG A 338 -31.20 14.80 -1.82
CA ARG A 338 -31.26 16.23 -2.10
C ARG A 338 -29.85 16.74 -2.37
N LEU A 339 -29.64 17.30 -3.55
CA LEU A 339 -28.40 17.93 -3.95
C LEU A 339 -28.64 19.43 -4.15
N PRO A 340 -28.40 20.26 -3.13
CA PRO A 340 -28.35 21.71 -3.30
C PRO A 340 -27.13 22.09 -4.15
N PHE A 341 -27.30 23.03 -5.06
CA PHE A 341 -26.22 23.51 -5.92
C PHE A 341 -26.37 24.99 -6.29
N THR A 342 -25.25 25.61 -6.62
CA THR A 342 -25.18 26.93 -7.24
C THR A 342 -24.90 26.76 -8.72
N MET A 343 -25.42 27.68 -9.54
CA MET A 343 -25.17 27.69 -10.97
C MET A 343 -25.13 29.12 -11.50
N THR A 344 -24.19 29.39 -12.40
CA THR A 344 -24.13 30.63 -13.18
C THR A 344 -24.09 30.30 -14.65
N ILE A 345 -24.87 31.02 -15.46
CA ILE A 345 -24.89 30.82 -16.92
C ILE A 345 -24.33 32.09 -17.56
N LYS A 346 -23.29 31.92 -18.37
CA LYS A 346 -22.67 33.00 -19.13
C LYS A 346 -22.29 32.50 -20.51
N ASP A 347 -22.64 33.25 -21.55
CA ASP A 347 -22.30 32.96 -22.95
C ASP A 347 -22.68 31.52 -23.39
N GLY A 348 -23.82 31.01 -22.90
CA GLY A 348 -24.31 29.66 -23.19
C GLY A 348 -23.57 28.52 -22.47
N VAL A 349 -22.73 28.85 -21.49
CA VAL A 349 -22.03 27.89 -20.62
C VAL A 349 -22.55 28.04 -19.19
N ALA A 350 -23.02 26.93 -18.62
CA ALA A 350 -23.40 26.81 -17.22
C ALA A 350 -22.21 26.30 -16.40
N ASP A 351 -21.85 27.03 -15.34
CA ASP A 351 -20.89 26.61 -14.32
C ASP A 351 -21.67 26.27 -13.04
N MET A 352 -21.57 25.02 -12.59
CA MET A 352 -22.37 24.44 -11.51
C MET A 352 -21.47 23.83 -10.44
N SER A 353 -21.80 24.08 -9.17
CA SER A 353 -21.16 23.44 -8.01
C SER A 353 -22.20 23.01 -7.00
N GLY A 354 -22.17 21.75 -6.57
CA GLY A 354 -23.08 21.18 -5.61
C GLY A 354 -22.37 20.31 -4.58
N GLN A 355 -22.99 20.18 -3.41
CA GLN A 355 -22.52 19.31 -2.34
C GLN A 355 -23.71 18.66 -1.64
N THR A 356 -23.57 17.39 -1.27
CA THR A 356 -24.52 16.70 -0.40
C THR A 356 -23.78 15.74 0.53
N VAL A 357 -24.47 15.23 1.55
CA VAL A 357 -23.92 14.24 2.47
C VAL A 357 -24.82 13.02 2.46
N LEU A 358 -24.22 11.86 2.22
CA LEU A 358 -24.90 10.57 2.20
C LEU A 358 -24.49 9.73 3.40
N ASP A 359 -25.37 8.85 3.87
CA ASP A 359 -24.97 7.78 4.79
C ASP A 359 -24.71 6.50 3.97
N ARG A 360 -23.47 6.00 4.00
CA ARG A 360 -23.09 4.80 3.23
C ARG A 360 -23.91 3.56 3.63
N ARG A 361 -24.45 3.53 4.86
CA ARG A 361 -25.20 2.39 5.39
C ARG A 361 -26.58 2.26 4.75
N ASP A 362 -27.16 3.35 4.27
CA ASP A 362 -28.42 3.34 3.53
C ASP A 362 -28.29 2.50 2.25
N PHE A 363 -27.09 2.41 1.69
CA PHE A 363 -26.73 1.59 0.53
C PHE A 363 -26.05 0.27 0.88
N LYS A 364 -26.03 -0.11 2.17
CA LYS A 364 -25.34 -1.31 2.66
C LYS A 364 -23.86 -1.39 2.24
N ILE A 365 -23.19 -0.25 2.19
CA ILE A 365 -21.78 -0.14 1.81
C ILE A 365 -20.95 -0.20 3.10
N GLY A 366 -20.04 -1.18 3.19
CA GLY A 366 -19.13 -1.35 4.32
C GLY A 366 -19.81 -1.83 5.61
N GLU A 367 -20.82 -2.70 5.53
CA GLU A 367 -21.57 -3.24 6.69
C GLU A 367 -20.66 -3.98 7.70
N THR A 368 -19.50 -4.45 7.25
CA THR A 368 -18.49 -5.10 8.10
C THR A 368 -17.84 -4.13 9.09
N TYR A 369 -17.96 -2.82 8.87
CA TYR A 369 -17.43 -1.79 9.76
C TYR A 369 -18.52 -1.33 10.72
N ALA A 370 -18.46 -1.86 11.95
CA ALA A 370 -19.48 -1.63 12.97
C ALA A 370 -19.44 -0.21 13.58
N ASP A 371 -18.36 0.55 13.38
CA ASP A 371 -18.18 1.88 13.97
C ASP A 371 -17.68 2.96 13.00
N GLU A 372 -17.97 4.22 13.34
CA GLU A 372 -17.52 5.42 12.61
C GLU A 372 -16.02 5.69 12.78
N LYS A 373 -15.40 5.09 13.80
CA LYS A 373 -13.97 5.29 14.08
C LYS A 373 -13.13 4.67 12.98
N THR A 374 -13.55 3.53 12.45
CA THR A 374 -12.81 2.82 11.41
C THR A 374 -13.12 3.38 10.03
N VAL A 375 -14.40 3.43 9.65
CA VAL A 375 -14.87 4.10 8.42
C VAL A 375 -16.14 4.87 8.77
N GLY A 376 -16.08 6.19 8.61
CA GLY A 376 -17.19 7.11 8.86
C GLY A 376 -18.44 6.71 8.08
N PHE A 377 -19.60 6.94 8.68
CA PHE A 377 -20.89 6.65 8.04
C PHE A 377 -21.24 7.72 7.01
N SER A 378 -21.00 8.98 7.36
CA SER A 378 -21.20 10.12 6.46
C SER A 378 -20.14 10.17 5.35
N VAL A 379 -20.62 10.33 4.12
CA VAL A 379 -19.84 10.54 2.90
C VAL A 379 -20.26 11.88 2.31
N GLU A 380 -19.36 12.85 2.31
CA GLU A 380 -19.54 14.13 1.63
C GLU A 380 -19.34 13.89 0.14
N VAL A 381 -20.30 14.28 -0.70
CA VAL A 381 -20.24 14.14 -2.15
C VAL A 381 -20.19 15.54 -2.74
N ASP A 382 -19.15 15.78 -3.54
CA ASP A 382 -18.86 17.05 -4.18
C ASP A 382 -18.98 16.90 -5.70
N ILE A 383 -19.73 17.79 -6.33
CA ILE A 383 -19.81 17.87 -7.79
C ILE A 383 -19.54 19.28 -8.26
N ALA A 384 -18.72 19.39 -9.30
CA ALA A 384 -18.51 20.62 -10.03
C ALA A 384 -18.47 20.30 -11.52
N LEU A 385 -19.18 21.05 -12.35
CA LEU A 385 -19.18 20.83 -13.80
C LEU A 385 -19.42 22.10 -14.58
N GLN A 386 -18.94 22.09 -15.83
CA GLN A 386 -19.33 23.03 -16.85
C GLN A 386 -20.09 22.31 -17.95
N ALA A 387 -21.26 22.83 -18.30
CA ALA A 387 -22.07 22.32 -19.38
C ALA A 387 -22.36 23.41 -20.42
N LYS A 388 -22.38 23.04 -21.69
CA LYS A 388 -22.72 23.93 -22.79
C LYS A 388 -23.97 23.45 -23.49
N ARG A 389 -24.82 24.39 -23.84
CA ARG A 389 -26.05 24.17 -24.58
C ARG A 389 -25.81 23.81 -26.05
#